data_AF-A0A1M4UPH5-F1
#
_entry.id   AF-A0A1M4UPH5-F1
#
_cell.length_a   1.000
_cell.length_b   1.000
_cell.length_c   1.000
_cell.angle_alpha   90.00
_cell.angle_beta   90.00
_cell.angle_gamma   90.00
#
_symmetry.space_group_name_H-M   'P 1'
#
loop_
_entity.id
_entity.type
_entity.pdbx_description
1 polymer ?
#
loop_
_entity_poly.entity_id
_entity_poly.type
_entity_poly.pdbx_seq_one_letter_code
_entity_poly.pdbx_strand_id
1 'polypeptide(L)'
;MNNSRKTELLINLGPLTLPFGRTSEPGRSIEKGAAVLFPSYNANNNGAPGDVVYYNDEGGRNNNKKDSTYLWVINDNGDLLILLEQTPNKNSLRKNVCHTNITGGAEAYQGGELWFMTSQKIIINRKSGRYGGNDSQEKYIIEYFELSGYEVSITP
;
A
#
# COMPACT_ATOMS: atom_id res chain seq x y z
N MET A 1 11.50 -14.85 5.73
CA MET A 1 12.11 -13.51 5.76
C MET A 1 13.19 -13.44 6.83
N ASN A 2 14.35 -12.81 6.59
CA ASN A 2 15.37 -12.62 7.63
C ASN A 2 14.89 -11.54 8.62
N ASN A 3 14.57 -11.95 9.87
CA ASN A 3 14.00 -11.05 10.88
C ASN A 3 14.92 -9.88 11.23
N SER A 4 16.25 -10.05 11.19
CA SER A 4 17.18 -8.96 11.47
C SER A 4 17.12 -7.88 10.38
N ARG A 5 17.06 -8.29 9.11
CA ARG A 5 16.97 -7.34 7.99
C ARG A 5 15.61 -6.64 7.97
N LYS A 6 14.52 -7.36 8.25
CA LYS A 6 13.17 -6.77 8.38
C LYS A 6 13.20 -5.61 9.38
N THR A 7 13.70 -5.85 10.58
CA THR A 7 13.74 -4.84 11.65
C THR A 7 14.53 -3.60 11.25
N GLU A 8 15.69 -3.78 10.60
CA GLU A 8 16.50 -2.66 10.10
C GLU A 8 15.74 -1.82 9.06
N LEU A 9 15.04 -2.47 8.12
CA LEU A 9 14.22 -1.76 7.14
C LEU A 9 13.09 -0.98 7.81
N LEU A 10 12.36 -1.58 8.76
CA LEU A 10 11.29 -0.91 9.50
C LEU A 10 11.76 0.36 10.22
N ILE A 11 12.96 0.34 10.82
CA ILE A 11 13.56 1.53 11.44
C ILE A 11 13.78 2.64 10.39
N ASN A 12 14.28 2.27 9.21
CA ASN A 12 14.59 3.23 8.16
C ASN A 12 13.36 3.74 7.38
N LEU A 13 12.23 3.04 7.43
CA LEU A 13 10.94 3.52 6.92
C LEU A 13 10.36 4.69 7.74
N GLY A 14 10.95 4.96 8.91
CA GLY A 14 10.54 5.99 9.85
C GLY A 14 9.57 5.48 10.92
N PRO A 15 9.11 6.35 11.84
CA PRO A 15 8.24 5.94 12.93
C PRO A 15 6.84 5.54 12.41
N LEU A 16 6.13 4.77 13.23
CA LEU A 16 4.69 4.60 13.06
C LEU A 16 3.99 5.95 13.07
N THR A 17 2.96 6.08 12.24
CA THR A 17 2.21 7.32 12.12
C THR A 17 0.72 7.02 11.99
N LEU A 18 -0.09 7.84 12.66
CA LEU A 18 -1.53 7.90 12.40
C LEU A 18 -1.80 8.37 10.97
N PRO A 19 -3.00 8.08 10.42
CA PRO A 19 -3.42 8.65 9.15
C PRO A 19 -3.20 10.16 9.10
N PHE A 20 -2.65 10.63 7.99
CA PHE A 20 -2.31 12.03 7.72
C PHE A 20 -1.13 12.58 8.52
N GLY A 21 -0.50 11.81 9.41
CA GLY A 21 0.60 12.27 10.26
C GLY A 21 1.89 12.64 9.52
N ARG A 22 2.02 12.22 8.25
CA ARG A 22 3.13 12.60 7.35
C ARG A 22 2.71 13.60 6.26
N THR A 23 1.46 14.01 6.23
CA THR A 23 0.94 14.92 5.20
C THR A 23 1.16 16.37 5.59
N SER A 24 1.36 17.24 4.60
CA SER A 24 1.45 18.69 4.78
C SER A 24 0.07 19.38 4.85
N GLU A 25 -1.02 18.62 4.84
CA GLU A 25 -2.39 19.12 4.90
C GLU A 25 -2.93 19.06 6.35
N PRO A 26 -2.76 20.12 7.16
CA PRO A 26 -3.28 20.14 8.53
C PRO A 26 -4.81 20.04 8.54
N GLY A 27 -5.34 19.32 9.53
CA GLY A 27 -6.78 19.25 9.80
C GLY A 27 -7.56 18.17 9.04
N ARG A 28 -6.91 17.33 8.25
CA ARG A 28 -7.56 16.14 7.68
C ARG A 28 -7.94 15.15 8.78
N SER A 29 -9.16 14.63 8.69
CA SER A 29 -9.70 13.60 9.57
C SER A 29 -10.14 12.39 8.76
N ILE A 30 -10.23 11.23 9.41
CA ILE A 30 -10.70 10.01 8.76
C ILE A 30 -12.20 10.18 8.48
N GLU A 31 -12.56 10.12 7.21
CA GLU A 31 -13.96 10.23 6.77
C GLU A 31 -14.82 9.06 7.29
N LYS A 32 -16.13 9.28 7.35
CA LYS A 32 -17.09 8.23 7.70
C LYS A 32 -16.87 6.99 6.83
N GLY A 33 -16.79 5.81 7.47
CA GLY A 33 -16.58 4.53 6.79
C GLY A 33 -15.15 4.23 6.36
N ALA A 34 -14.22 5.20 6.45
CA ALA A 34 -12.81 5.00 6.09
C ALA A 34 -11.99 4.31 7.20
N ALA A 35 -12.51 4.20 8.42
CA ALA A 35 -11.94 3.43 9.53
C ALA A 35 -12.55 2.03 9.71
N VAL A 36 -13.48 1.61 8.84
CA VAL A 36 -14.00 0.24 8.88
C VAL A 36 -12.92 -0.69 8.33
N LEU A 37 -12.52 -1.71 9.09
CA LEU A 37 -11.52 -2.68 8.64
C LEU A 37 -12.10 -3.57 7.54
N PHE A 38 -11.34 -3.74 6.46
CA PHE A 38 -11.66 -4.65 5.36
C PHE A 38 -10.63 -5.80 5.34
N PRO A 39 -11.05 -7.02 4.93
CA PRO A 39 -10.12 -8.09 4.66
C PRO A 39 -9.06 -7.63 3.66
N SER A 40 -7.79 -7.81 4.00
CA SER A 40 -6.64 -7.49 3.15
C SER A 40 -5.76 -8.73 3.02
N TYR A 41 -4.97 -8.76 1.95
CA TYR A 41 -4.06 -9.86 1.68
C TYR A 41 -2.68 -9.55 2.25
N ASN A 42 -2.08 -10.49 2.98
CA ASN A 42 -0.70 -10.37 3.46
C ASN A 42 0.29 -10.83 2.39
N ALA A 43 1.05 -9.87 1.86
CA ALA A 43 1.98 -9.99 0.75
C ALA A 43 3.45 -10.20 1.18
N ASN A 44 3.74 -10.50 2.46
CA ASN A 44 5.12 -10.70 2.94
C ASN A 44 5.86 -11.92 2.34
N ASN A 45 5.18 -12.84 1.64
CA ASN A 45 5.75 -14.12 1.19
C ASN A 45 5.55 -14.38 -0.31
N ASN A 46 5.91 -13.41 -1.15
CA ASN A 46 5.99 -13.59 -2.60
C ASN A 46 4.71 -14.11 -3.27
N GLY A 47 3.58 -13.49 -2.93
CA GLY A 47 2.28 -13.91 -3.44
C GLY A 47 1.49 -12.75 -4.00
N ALA A 48 0.94 -12.92 -5.19
CA ALA A 48 -0.23 -12.16 -5.58
C ALA A 48 -1.48 -12.84 -4.97
N PRO A 49 -2.55 -12.10 -4.70
CA PRO A 49 -3.85 -12.69 -4.38
C PRO A 49 -4.25 -13.72 -5.45
N GLY A 50 -4.97 -14.79 -5.06
CA GLY A 50 -5.38 -15.84 -6.01
C GLY A 50 -6.30 -15.33 -7.14
N ASP A 51 -6.96 -14.21 -6.90
CA ASP A 51 -7.85 -13.46 -7.78
C ASP A 51 -7.22 -12.14 -8.27
N VAL A 52 -5.89 -12.09 -8.39
CA VAL A 52 -5.15 -10.89 -8.78
C VAL A 52 -5.63 -10.31 -10.11
N VAL A 53 -5.80 -8.97 -10.14
CA VAL A 53 -6.05 -8.20 -11.36
C VAL A 53 -4.73 -7.63 -11.85
N TYR A 54 -4.21 -8.18 -12.94
CA TYR A 54 -2.94 -7.72 -13.54
C TYR A 54 -3.11 -6.41 -14.30
N TYR A 55 -2.14 -5.53 -14.18
CA TYR A 55 -1.99 -4.34 -14.99
C TYR A 55 -1.51 -4.72 -16.38
N ASN A 56 -2.30 -4.36 -17.40
CA ASN A 56 -1.94 -4.54 -18.80
C ASN A 56 -1.66 -3.18 -19.45
N ASP A 57 -0.42 -2.98 -19.88
CA ASP A 57 0.06 -1.73 -20.51
C ASP A 57 -0.32 -1.63 -22.00
N GLU A 58 -0.87 -2.69 -22.60
CA GLU A 58 -1.21 -2.74 -24.03
C GLU A 58 -2.43 -1.90 -24.43
N GLY A 59 -3.17 -1.34 -23.46
CA GLY A 59 -4.35 -0.51 -23.68
C GLY A 59 -4.09 0.96 -23.36
N GLY A 60 -3.60 1.72 -24.35
CA GLY A 60 -3.40 3.16 -24.23
C GLY A 60 -4.61 3.89 -23.58
N ARG A 61 -4.30 4.67 -22.54
CA ARG A 61 -5.16 5.58 -21.75
C ARG A 61 -6.09 4.95 -20.69
N ASN A 62 -5.60 5.04 -19.45
CA ASN A 62 -6.29 5.38 -18.18
C ASN A 62 -7.41 4.51 -17.61
N ASN A 63 -8.10 3.64 -18.35
CA ASN A 63 -9.21 2.86 -17.76
C ASN A 63 -8.72 1.61 -17.00
N ASN A 64 -7.74 0.88 -17.52
CA ASN A 64 -7.23 -0.35 -16.86
C ASN A 64 -6.42 -0.08 -15.59
N LYS A 65 -5.89 1.14 -15.41
CA LYS A 65 -5.00 1.44 -14.28
C LYS A 65 -5.74 1.41 -12.95
N LYS A 66 -6.94 2.01 -12.89
CA LYS A 66 -7.74 2.09 -11.65
C LYS A 66 -8.32 0.74 -11.23
N ASP A 67 -8.65 -0.11 -12.18
CA ASP A 67 -9.26 -1.42 -11.90
C ASP A 67 -8.23 -2.46 -11.45
N SER A 68 -6.94 -2.20 -11.71
CA SER A 68 -5.81 -3.03 -11.29
C SER A 68 -4.98 -2.41 -10.16
N THR A 69 -5.35 -1.23 -9.63
CA THR A 69 -4.63 -0.60 -8.53
C THR A 69 -4.91 -1.33 -7.22
N TYR A 70 -3.86 -1.77 -6.55
CA TYR A 70 -3.88 -2.19 -5.17
C TYR A 70 -3.36 -1.06 -4.27
N LEU A 71 -4.04 -0.85 -3.16
CA LEU A 71 -3.55 -0.05 -2.05
C LEU A 71 -2.67 -0.95 -1.20
N TRP A 72 -1.50 -0.48 -0.79
CA TRP A 72 -0.63 -1.21 0.13
C TRP A 72 -0.33 -0.41 1.40
N VAL A 73 -0.12 -1.12 2.51
CA VAL A 73 0.31 -0.59 3.80
C VAL A 73 1.29 -1.57 4.44
N ILE A 74 2.33 -1.06 5.11
CA ILE A 74 3.15 -1.81 6.06
C ILE A 74 2.64 -1.46 7.46
N ASN A 75 1.89 -2.38 8.08
CA ASN A 75 1.25 -2.14 9.39
C ASN A 75 2.27 -2.16 10.55
N ASP A 76 1.80 -1.92 11.77
CA ASP A 76 2.58 -1.96 13.01
C ASP A 76 3.32 -3.29 13.29
N ASN A 77 2.78 -4.41 12.81
CA ASN A 77 3.44 -5.73 12.88
C ASN A 77 4.52 -5.93 11.79
N GLY A 78 4.69 -4.96 10.89
CA GLY A 78 5.50 -5.10 9.69
C GLY A 78 4.90 -6.09 8.69
N ASP A 79 3.58 -6.18 8.60
CA ASP A 79 2.93 -6.90 7.52
C ASP A 79 2.70 -5.99 6.34
N LEU A 80 3.19 -6.41 5.17
CA LEU A 80 2.81 -5.81 3.91
C LEU A 80 1.39 -6.29 3.56
N LEU A 81 0.41 -5.43 3.76
CA LEU A 81 -0.99 -5.70 3.49
C LEU A 81 -1.43 -4.97 2.23
N ILE A 82 -2.17 -5.66 1.36
CA ILE A 82 -2.70 -5.09 0.13
C ILE A 82 -4.22 -5.29 0.01
N LEU A 83 -4.87 -4.37 -0.69
CA LEU A 83 -6.29 -4.39 -0.96
C LEU A 83 -6.61 -3.71 -2.30
N LEU A 84 -7.42 -4.34 -3.15
CA LEU A 84 -7.82 -3.77 -4.43
C LEU A 84 -8.60 -2.46 -4.22
N GLU A 85 -8.18 -1.37 -4.86
CA GLU A 85 -8.75 -0.03 -4.65
C GLU A 85 -10.25 0.00 -4.99
N GLN A 86 -10.68 -0.74 -6.01
CA GLN A 86 -12.09 -0.81 -6.42
C GLN A 86 -12.99 -1.62 -5.49
N THR A 87 -12.47 -2.17 -4.39
CA THR A 87 -13.31 -2.89 -3.42
C THR A 87 -14.42 -1.96 -2.90
N PRO A 88 -15.71 -2.33 -3.06
CA PRO A 88 -16.82 -1.47 -2.67
C PRO A 88 -16.88 -1.24 -1.15
N ASN A 89 -16.99 0.02 -0.75
CA ASN A 89 -17.25 0.43 0.62
C ASN A 89 -18.48 1.35 0.67
N LYS A 90 -19.64 0.73 0.93
CA LYS A 90 -20.94 1.43 1.02
C LYS A 90 -21.01 2.45 2.16
N ASN A 91 -20.16 2.29 3.17
CA ASN A 91 -20.10 3.17 4.34
C ASN A 91 -19.26 4.43 4.10
N SER A 92 -18.46 4.45 3.03
CA SER A 92 -17.60 5.56 2.63
C SER A 92 -18.28 6.50 1.64
N LEU A 93 -17.97 7.79 1.74
CA LEU A 93 -18.39 8.79 0.75
C LEU A 93 -17.76 8.51 -0.62
N ARG A 94 -16.53 7.99 -0.62
CA ARG A 94 -15.76 7.64 -1.83
C ARG A 94 -16.29 6.40 -2.54
N LYS A 95 -17.23 5.67 -1.93
CA LYS A 95 -17.83 4.39 -2.40
C LYS A 95 -16.88 3.21 -2.53
N ASN A 96 -15.57 3.45 -2.45
CA ASN A 96 -14.51 2.46 -2.47
C ASN A 96 -13.66 2.55 -1.19
N VAL A 97 -12.87 1.51 -0.96
CA VAL A 97 -11.89 1.43 0.12
C VAL A 97 -10.74 2.45 -0.05
N CYS A 98 -10.02 2.70 1.03
CA CYS A 98 -8.78 3.49 1.06
C CYS A 98 -7.79 2.87 2.06
N HIS A 99 -6.57 3.39 2.18
CA HIS A 99 -5.53 2.80 3.05
C HIS A 99 -5.97 2.58 4.50
N THR A 100 -6.77 3.48 5.07
CA THR A 100 -7.26 3.33 6.45
C THR A 100 -8.26 2.18 6.60
N ASN A 101 -8.85 1.67 5.51
CA ASN A 101 -9.65 0.46 5.54
C ASN A 101 -8.79 -0.80 5.70
N ILE A 102 -7.47 -0.74 5.42
CA ILE A 102 -6.54 -1.85 5.67
C ILE A 102 -6.15 -1.91 7.16
N THR A 103 -6.06 -0.75 7.81
CA THR A 103 -5.59 -0.62 9.21
C THR A 103 -6.70 -0.41 10.22
N GLY A 104 -7.93 -0.14 9.77
CA GLY A 104 -9.00 0.34 10.65
C GLY A 104 -8.74 1.75 11.21
N GLY A 105 -7.85 2.53 10.58
CA GLY A 105 -7.42 3.85 11.06
C GLY A 105 -6.27 3.83 12.07
N ALA A 106 -5.71 2.65 12.37
CA ALA A 106 -4.54 2.50 13.23
C ALA A 106 -3.26 3.09 12.59
N GLU A 107 -2.18 3.11 13.36
CA GLU A 107 -0.88 3.55 12.85
C GLU A 107 -0.29 2.55 11.84
N ALA A 108 0.56 3.06 10.95
CA ALA A 108 1.33 2.25 10.03
C ALA A 108 2.69 2.88 9.75
N TYR A 109 3.63 2.09 9.25
CA TYR A 109 4.93 2.61 8.83
C TYR A 109 4.79 3.44 7.57
N GLN A 110 4.24 2.85 6.51
CA GLN A 110 4.07 3.47 5.20
C GLN A 110 2.91 2.86 4.40
N GLY A 111 2.49 3.56 3.35
CA GLY A 111 1.55 3.07 2.36
C GLY A 111 1.68 3.76 1.01
N GLY A 112 1.03 3.18 0.01
CA GLY A 112 1.05 3.69 -1.36
C GLY A 112 0.18 2.85 -2.30
N GLU A 113 0.49 2.91 -3.59
CA GLU A 113 -0.21 2.14 -4.62
C GLU A 113 0.72 1.11 -5.25
N LEU A 114 0.15 0.01 -5.71
CA LEU A 114 0.81 -1.14 -6.32
C LEU A 114 0.01 -1.62 -7.53
N TRP A 115 0.72 -2.05 -8.57
CA TRP A 115 0.18 -2.72 -9.75
C TRP A 115 0.97 -4.00 -10.02
N PHE A 116 0.26 -5.11 -10.21
CA PHE A 116 0.89 -6.38 -10.59
C PHE A 116 1.09 -6.45 -12.10
N MET A 117 2.33 -6.59 -12.55
CA MET A 117 2.66 -6.92 -13.95
C MET A 117 2.64 -8.44 -14.14
N THR A 118 3.16 -9.16 -13.16
CA THR A 118 3.06 -10.61 -13.01
C THR A 118 2.89 -10.93 -11.52
N SER A 119 2.85 -12.21 -11.13
CA SER A 119 2.76 -12.59 -9.71
C SER A 119 3.94 -12.10 -8.86
N GLN A 120 5.09 -11.83 -9.49
CA GLN A 120 6.34 -11.43 -8.84
C GLN A 120 6.82 -10.04 -9.26
N LYS A 121 6.41 -9.53 -10.42
CA LYS A 121 6.83 -8.21 -10.93
C LYS A 121 5.76 -7.19 -10.62
N ILE A 122 6.14 -6.13 -9.90
CA ILE A 122 5.24 -5.08 -9.46
C ILE A 122 5.76 -3.70 -9.80
N ILE A 123 4.82 -2.78 -10.01
CA ILE A 123 5.08 -1.35 -10.03
C ILE A 123 4.51 -0.77 -8.74
N ILE A 124 5.25 0.07 -8.02
CA ILE A 124 4.76 0.72 -6.81
C ILE A 124 4.99 2.23 -6.83
N ASN A 125 4.21 2.95 -6.03
CA ASN A 125 4.58 4.26 -5.50
C ASN A 125 4.40 4.29 -3.98
N ARG A 126 4.93 5.34 -3.35
CA ARG A 126 4.79 5.65 -1.91
C ARG A 126 3.83 6.79 -1.60
N LYS A 127 2.96 7.12 -2.56
CA LYS A 127 2.14 8.35 -2.55
C LYS A 127 0.78 8.14 -1.86
N SER A 128 0.78 7.55 -0.67
CA SER A 128 -0.44 7.52 0.13
C SER A 128 -0.73 8.88 0.76
N GLY A 129 -1.92 9.41 0.51
CA GLY A 129 -2.44 10.57 1.24
C GLY A 129 -2.71 10.32 2.73
N ARG A 130 -2.48 9.10 3.25
CA ARG A 130 -2.69 8.74 4.67
C ARG A 130 -1.40 8.31 5.34
N TYR A 131 -0.60 7.49 4.67
CA TYR A 131 0.64 6.90 5.21
C TYR A 131 1.85 7.10 4.27
N GLY A 132 1.90 8.19 3.51
CA GLY A 132 2.91 8.37 2.46
C GLY A 132 4.36 8.38 2.97
N GLY A 133 5.28 7.94 2.11
CA GLY A 133 6.73 8.03 2.32
C GLY A 133 7.36 9.23 1.61
N ASN A 134 8.56 9.63 2.03
CA ASN A 134 9.36 10.66 1.38
C ASN A 134 10.49 10.06 0.51
N ASP A 135 11.21 10.92 -0.23
CA ASP A 135 12.24 10.51 -1.19
C ASP A 135 13.39 9.75 -0.52
N SER A 136 13.76 10.12 0.71
CA SER A 136 14.84 9.43 1.43
C SER A 136 14.45 8.02 1.91
N GLN A 137 13.14 7.74 1.99
CA GLN A 137 12.61 6.46 2.40
C GLN A 137 12.40 5.48 1.23
N GLU A 138 12.36 5.98 -0.01
CA GLU A 138 12.00 5.20 -1.20
C GLU A 138 12.83 3.93 -1.37
N LYS A 139 14.15 4.03 -1.22
CA LYS A 139 15.05 2.87 -1.30
C LYS A 139 14.70 1.77 -0.29
N TYR A 140 14.30 2.14 0.93
CA TYR A 140 13.96 1.16 1.96
C TYR A 140 12.60 0.51 1.72
N ILE A 141 11.68 1.22 1.05
CA ILE A 141 10.42 0.64 0.58
C ILE A 141 10.74 -0.42 -0.49
N ILE A 142 11.54 -0.07 -1.49
CA ILE A 142 11.96 -1.00 -2.55
C ILE A 142 12.57 -2.25 -1.94
N GLU A 143 13.57 -2.08 -1.08
CA GLU A 143 14.24 -3.20 -0.40
C GLU A 143 13.28 -4.04 0.46
N TYR A 144 12.22 -3.44 1.03
CA TYR A 144 11.20 -4.15 1.79
C TYR A 144 10.36 -5.07 0.90
N PHE A 145 9.92 -4.56 -0.26
CA PHE A 145 9.20 -5.35 -1.24
C PHE A 145 10.08 -6.45 -1.86
N GLU A 146 11.34 -6.15 -2.14
CA GLU A 146 12.32 -7.15 -2.61
C GLU A 146 12.57 -8.24 -1.56
N LEU A 147 12.70 -7.86 -0.28
CA LEU A 147 12.81 -8.82 0.83
C LEU A 147 11.55 -9.70 0.96
N SER A 148 10.39 -9.18 0.54
CA SER A 148 9.11 -9.91 0.49
C SER A 148 8.98 -10.79 -0.77
N GLY A 149 9.95 -10.73 -1.69
CA GLY A 149 10.07 -11.61 -2.86
C GLY A 149 9.68 -11.00 -4.20
N TYR A 150 9.40 -9.69 -4.27
CA TYR A 150 8.99 -9.03 -5.51
C TYR A 150 10.15 -8.43 -6.29
N GLU A 151 10.03 -8.42 -7.62
CA GLU A 151 10.81 -7.55 -8.51
C GLU A 151 10.09 -6.20 -8.63
N VAL A 152 10.73 -5.11 -8.21
CA VAL A 152 10.08 -3.80 -8.02
C VAL A 152 10.50 -2.80 -9.09
N SER A 153 9.52 -2.09 -9.65
CA SER A 153 9.72 -0.86 -10.41
C SER A 153 8.97 0.30 -9.75
N ILE A 154 9.51 1.52 -9.81
CA ILE A 154 8.89 2.72 -9.26
C ILE A 154 8.23 3.52 -10.37
N THR A 155 7.00 4.00 -10.12
CA THR A 155 6.38 5.06 -10.92
C THR A 155 6.67 6.43 -10.28
N PRO A 156 7.01 7.46 -11.09
CA PRO A 156 7.31 8.80 -10.63
C PRO A 156 6.24 9.45 -9.75
#